data_AF-A0A7W7H5H7-F1
#
_entry.id   AF-A0A7W7H5H7-F1
#
_cell.length_a   1.000
_cell.length_b   1.000
_cell.length_c   1.000
_cell.angle_alpha   90.00
_cell.angle_beta   90.00
_cell.angle_gamma   90.00
#
_symmetry.space_group_name_H-M   'P 1'
#
loop_
_entity.id
_entity.type
_entity.pdbx_description
1 polymer ?
#
loop_
_entity_poly.entity_id
_entity_poly.type
_entity_poly.pdbx_seq_one_letter_code
_entity_poly.pdbx_strand_id
1 'polypeptide(L)' 'MKTTTASMRAKDICLALDIEPLPKHVEGARAKLKRLVNRELVIETQPGIFTLIPKRT' A
#
# COMPACT_ATOMS: atom_id res chain seq x y z
N MET A 1 -4.81 6.36 -19.34
CA MET A 1 -4.31 5.28 -18.47
C MET A 1 -5.27 5.14 -17.29
N LYS A 2 -5.88 3.97 -17.10
CA LYS A 2 -6.90 3.76 -16.07
C LYS A 2 -6.19 3.55 -14.73
N THR A 3 -6.06 4.60 -13.92
CA THR A 3 -5.53 4.50 -12.55
C THR A 3 -6.61 3.84 -11.67
N THR A 4 -6.78 2.54 -11.84
CA THR A 4 -7.58 1.74 -10.91
C THR A 4 -6.86 1.84 -9.57
N THR A 5 -7.50 2.46 -8.57
CA THR A 5 -7.07 2.41 -7.16
C THR A 5 -7.28 0.98 -6.66
N ALA A 6 -6.54 0.04 -7.25
CA ALA A 6 -6.62 -1.38 -6.95
C ALA A 6 -6.02 -1.60 -5.56
N SER A 7 -6.70 -2.41 -4.75
CA SER A 7 -6.13 -2.85 -3.48
C SER A 7 -4.84 -3.63 -3.74
N MET A 8 -3.75 -3.28 -3.06
CA MET A 8 -2.44 -3.89 -3.25
C MET A 8 -1.93 -4.49 -1.94
N ARG A 9 -1.19 -5.60 -2.01
CA ARG A 9 -0.44 -6.10 -0.85
C ARG A 9 0.83 -5.29 -0.69
N ALA A 10 1.38 -5.28 0.53
CA ALA A 10 2.66 -4.63 0.81
C ALA A 10 3.79 -5.11 -0.15
N LYS A 11 3.82 -6.40 -0.51
CA LYS A 11 4.78 -6.94 -1.48
C LYS A 11 4.60 -6.38 -2.89
N ASP A 12 3.36 -6.14 -3.33
CA ASP A 12 3.06 -5.64 -4.67
C ASP A 12 3.45 -4.17 -4.77
N ILE A 13 3.38 -3.45 -3.64
CA ILE A 13 3.85 -2.07 -3.52
C ILE A 13 5.37 -2.00 -3.59
N CYS A 14 6.11 -2.95 -2.99
CA CYS A 14 7.55 -3.04 -3.19
C CYS A 14 7.88 -3.19 -4.69
N LEU A 15 7.21 -4.12 -5.38
CA LEU A 15 7.41 -4.34 -6.81
C LEU A 15 7.06 -3.11 -7.66
N ALA A 16 5.96 -2.42 -7.34
CA ALA A 16 5.57 -1.19 -8.04
C ALA A 16 6.56 -0.03 -7.84
N LEU A 17 7.36 -0.08 -6.77
CA LEU A 17 8.44 0.87 -6.48
C LEU A 17 9.81 0.39 -6.99
N ASP A 18 9.85 -0.72 -7.74
CA ASP A 18 11.09 -1.37 -8.22
C ASP A 18 12.03 -1.78 -7.07
N ILE A 19 11.44 -2.17 -5.93
CA ILE A 19 12.14 -2.69 -4.75
C ILE A 19 11.93 -4.20 -4.68
N GLU A 20 13.03 -4.94 -4.60
CA GLU A 20 12.97 -6.39 -4.39
C GLU A 20 12.19 -6.71 -3.10
N PRO A 21 11.15 -7.57 -3.15
CA PRO A 21 10.25 -7.81 -2.02
C PRO A 21 10.85 -8.81 -1.01
N LEU A 22 12.04 -8.52 -0.49
CA LEU A 22 12.63 -9.27 0.62
C LEU A 22 11.79 -9.07 1.90
N PRO A 23 11.78 -10.03 2.86
CA PRO A 23 10.98 -9.93 4.07
C PRO A 23 11.13 -8.58 4.81
N LYS A 24 12.37 -8.07 4.92
CA LYS A 24 12.65 -6.76 5.52
C LYS A 24 11.97 -5.58 4.80
N HIS A 25 11.87 -5.65 3.48
CA HIS A 25 11.26 -4.60 2.66
C HIS A 25 9.75 -4.65 2.73
N VAL A 26 9.17 -5.85 2.72
CA VAL A 26 7.72 -6.05 2.85
C VAL A 26 7.24 -5.56 4.22
N GLU A 27 7.91 -5.91 5.32
CA GLU A 27 7.54 -5.44 6.66
C GLU A 27 7.75 -3.93 6.81
N GLY A 28 8.83 -3.38 6.24
CA GLY A 28 9.06 -1.94 6.20
C GLY A 28 7.98 -1.19 5.40
N ALA A 29 7.55 -1.73 4.26
CA ALA A 29 6.45 -1.20 3.47
C ALA A 29 5.13 -1.27 4.25
N ARG A 30 4.85 -2.41 4.91
CA ARG A 30 3.66 -2.58 5.76
C ARG A 30 3.61 -1.56 6.90
N ALA A 31 4.72 -1.32 7.58
CA ALA A 31 4.81 -0.31 8.64
C ALA A 31 4.53 1.11 8.10
N LYS A 32 5.06 1.46 6.92
CA LYS A 32 4.77 2.75 6.27
C LYS A 32 3.31 2.85 5.86
N LEU A 33 2.73 1.80 5.30
CA LEU A 33 1.32 1.76 4.90
C LEU A 33 0.40 1.91 6.10
N LYS A 34 0.68 1.24 7.21
CA LYS A 34 -0.02 1.46 8.49
C LYS A 34 0.05 2.93 8.96
N ARG A 35 1.20 3.61 8.79
CA ARG A 35 1.31 5.05 9.09
C ARG A 35 0.44 5.91 8.17
N LEU A 36 0.25 5.52 6.92
CA LEU A 36 -0.66 6.19 5.98
C LEU A 36 -2.13 5.92 6.32
N VAL A 37 -2.45 4.73 6.85
CA VAL A 37 -3.78 4.42 7.39
C VAL A 37 -4.13 5.34 8.55
N ASN A 38 -3.21 5.54 9.49
CA ASN A 38 -3.39 6.49 10.60
C ASN A 38 -3.55 7.95 10.16
N ARG A 39 -3.22 8.26 8.90
CA ARG A 39 -3.37 9.59 8.28
C ARG A 39 -4.54 9.67 7.32
N GLU A 40 -5.38 8.63 7.26
CA GLU A 40 -6.57 8.57 6.40
C GLU A 40 -6.24 8.78 4.91
N LEU A 41 -5.05 8.34 4.48
CA LEU A 41 -4.66 8.37 3.06
C LEU A 41 -4.86 7.01 2.38
N VAL A 42 -4.86 5.95 3.18
CA VAL A 42 -4.94 4.55 2.74
C VAL A 42 -5.88 3.83 3.71
N ILE A 43 -6.63 2.84 3.23
CA ILE A 43 -7.43 1.93 4.05
C ILE A 43 -6.83 0.54 3.98
N GLU A 44 -6.69 -0.12 5.12
CA GLU A 44 -6.41 -1.55 5.17
C GLU A 44 -7.73 -2.32 5.15
N THR A 45 -8.10 -2.88 4.01
CA THR A 45 -9.40 -3.58 3.85
C THR A 45 -9.37 -4.99 4.43
N GLN A 46 -8.18 -5.61 4.44
CA GLN A 46 -7.88 -6.90 5.06
C GLN A 46 -6.43 -6.86 5.55
N PRO A 47 -6.03 -7.72 6.51
CA PRO A 47 -4.65 -7.76 6.99
C PRO A 47 -3.63 -7.83 5.84
N GLY A 48 -2.84 -6.75 5.68
CA GLY A 48 -1.82 -6.65 4.64
C GLY A 48 -2.29 -6.27 3.23
N ILE A 49 -3.57 -5.93 3.04
CA ILE A 49 -4.14 -5.41 1.79
C ILE A 49 -4.54 -3.95 1.99
N PHE A 50 -3.97 -3.07 1.17
CA PHE A 50 -4.08 -1.63 1.29
C PHE A 50 -4.71 -1.02 0.04
N THR A 51 -5.63 -0.09 0.23
CA THR A 51 -6.33 0.62 -0.85
C THR A 51 -6.16 2.11 -0.66
N LEU A 52 -5.73 2.81 -1.71
CA LEU A 52 -5.63 4.28 -1.67
C LEU A 52 -7.02 4.88 -1.55
N ILE A 53 -7.20 5.86 -0.66
CA ILE A 53 -8.45 6.61 -0.60
C ILE A 53 -8.45 7.58 -1.78
N PRO A 54 -9.42 7.48 -2.72
CA PRO A 54 -9.50 8.43 -3.81
C PRO A 54 -9.79 9.82 -3.23
N LYS A 55 -8.94 10.79 -3.57
CA LYS A 55 -9.16 12.19 -3.22
C LYS A 55 -10.46 12.65 -3.91
N ARG A 56 -11.50 12.95 -3.13
CA ARG A 56 -12.68 13.67 -3.65
C ARG A 56 -12.18 15.01 -4.19
N THR A 57 -12.13 15.12 -5.50
CA THR A 57 -11.94 16.38 -6.23
C THR A 57 -13.31 16.86 -6.67
#